data_AF-C3YV26-F1
#
_entry.id   AF-C3YV26-F1
#
_cell.length_a   1.000
_cell.length_b   1.000
_cell.length_c   1.000
_cell.angle_alpha   90.00
_cell.angle_beta   90.00
_cell.angle_gamma   90.00
#
_symmetry.space_group_name_H-M   'P 1'
#
loop_
_entity.id
_entity.type
_entity.pdbx_description
1 polymer ?
#
loop_
_entity_poly.entity_id
_entity_poly.type
_entity_poly.pdbx_seq_one_letter_code
_entity_poly.pdbx_strand_id
1 'polypeptide(L)'
;MTVATQAVCPAELAVTASELECTAITVTKSATKVNIVTIYRPPCFPPAIFMERLQNMLPLLQNPTIILGDFNFDLLKYPDHAILTVMKQFGFKQQVQTPTTDQGDSQLICQGQVEDIPGLLGSSGAMLQG
;
A
#
# COMPACT_ATOMS: atom_id res chain seq x y z
N MET A 1 -18.87 -15.01 23.77
CA MET A 1 -18.06 -15.03 22.53
C MET A 1 -16.61 -15.23 22.93
N THR A 2 -16.04 -16.39 22.66
CA THR A 2 -14.63 -16.66 22.95
C THR A 2 -13.81 -16.12 21.79
N VAL A 3 -13.14 -14.99 21.96
CA VAL A 3 -12.17 -14.51 20.96
C VAL A 3 -11.01 -15.48 21.02
N ALA A 4 -10.90 -16.36 20.03
CA ALA A 4 -9.75 -17.22 19.88
C ALA A 4 -8.52 -16.33 19.59
N THR A 5 -7.70 -16.09 20.61
CA THR A 5 -6.40 -15.44 20.47
C THR A 5 -5.45 -16.41 19.79
N GLN A 6 -5.42 -16.35 18.46
CA GLN A 6 -4.40 -17.03 17.67
C GLN A 6 -3.18 -16.12 17.56
N ALA A 7 -2.00 -16.66 17.88
CA ALA A 7 -0.75 -15.91 17.78
C ALA A 7 -0.51 -15.48 16.33
N VAL A 8 -0.09 -14.22 16.16
CA VAL A 8 0.39 -13.67 14.90
C VAL A 8 1.91 -13.56 14.97
N CYS A 9 2.60 -13.90 13.87
CA CYS A 9 4.04 -13.79 13.77
C CYS A 9 4.38 -12.61 12.84
N PRO A 10 4.70 -11.42 13.38
CA PRO A 10 5.19 -10.31 12.58
C PRO A 10 6.65 -10.55 12.18
N ALA A 11 6.95 -10.34 10.91
CA ALA A 11 8.31 -10.32 10.38
C ALA A 11 8.53 -8.99 9.65
N GLU A 12 9.72 -8.41 9.76
CA GLU A 12 10.07 -7.19 9.04
C GLU A 12 10.04 -7.45 7.52
N LEU A 13 9.41 -6.54 6.77
CA LEU A 13 9.42 -6.56 5.31
C LEU A 13 10.47 -5.55 4.84
N ALA A 14 11.54 -6.05 4.22
CA ALA A 14 12.56 -5.21 3.61
C ALA A 14 11.98 -4.50 2.38
N VAL A 15 11.38 -3.34 2.59
CA VAL A 15 10.91 -2.45 1.53
C VAL A 15 12.02 -1.45 1.28
N THR A 16 12.74 -1.60 0.16
CA THR A 16 13.77 -0.64 -0.27
C THR A 16 13.12 0.59 -0.90
N ALA A 17 12.32 1.32 -0.13
CA ALA A 17 11.87 2.66 -0.50
C ALA A 17 12.84 3.65 0.13
N SER A 18 14.04 3.78 -0.45
CA SER A 18 15.25 4.36 0.16
C SER A 18 15.13 5.77 0.75
N GLU A 19 13.98 6.43 0.65
CA GLU A 19 13.73 7.80 1.14
C GLU A 19 12.28 8.03 1.59
N LEU A 20 11.42 6.99 1.63
CA LEU A 20 10.12 7.12 2.28
C LEU A 20 10.31 6.85 3.76
N GLU A 21 9.76 7.74 4.60
CA GLU A 21 9.60 7.44 6.01
C GLU A 21 8.53 6.36 6.14
N CYS A 22 8.95 5.10 6.18
CA CYS A 22 8.06 3.97 6.18
C CYS A 22 8.55 2.84 7.08
N THR A 23 7.60 2.04 7.55
CA THR A 23 7.86 0.78 8.24
C THR A 23 6.93 -0.26 7.68
N ALA A 24 7.44 -1.45 7.39
CA ALA A 24 6.66 -2.51 6.78
C ALA A 24 6.89 -3.82 7.53
N ILE A 25 5.80 -4.51 7.80
CA ILE A 25 5.81 -5.84 8.40
C ILE A 25 4.94 -6.77 7.59
N THR A 26 5.31 -8.05 7.55
CA THR A 26 4.42 -9.13 7.13
C THR A 26 3.89 -9.82 8.36
N VAL A 27 2.58 -9.86 8.51
CA VAL A 27 1.90 -10.66 9.52
C VAL A 27 1.46 -11.97 8.89
N THR A 28 1.89 -13.08 9.48
CA THR A 28 1.44 -14.42 9.06
C THR A 28 0.41 -14.96 10.06
N LYS A 29 -0.74 -15.39 9.55
CA LYS A 29 -1.76 -16.12 10.30
C LYS A 29 -2.17 -17.36 9.51
N SER A 30 -1.92 -18.55 10.07
CA SER A 30 -2.08 -19.83 9.38
C SER A 30 -1.29 -19.85 8.04
N ALA A 31 -1.96 -19.98 6.89
CA ALA A 31 -1.33 -19.94 5.58
C ALA A 31 -1.39 -18.56 4.90
N THR A 32 -2.03 -17.57 5.53
CA THR A 32 -2.24 -16.24 4.97
C THR A 32 -1.15 -15.29 5.44
N LYS A 33 -0.52 -14.59 4.49
CA LYS A 33 0.40 -13.48 4.73
C LYS A 33 -0.27 -12.18 4.35
N VAL A 34 -0.17 -11.18 5.23
CA VAL A 34 -0.67 -9.83 4.99
C VAL A 34 0.45 -8.86 5.29
N ASN A 35 0.74 -7.94 4.36
CA ASN A 35 1.66 -6.85 4.62
C ASN A 35 0.91 -5.71 5.31
N ILE A 36 1.53 -5.12 6.31
CA ILE A 36 1.09 -3.88 6.95
C ILE A 36 2.22 -2.88 6.78
N VAL A 37 1.95 -1.81 6.05
CA VAL A 37 2.93 -0.78 5.69
C VAL A 37 2.43 0.55 6.24
N THR A 38 3.24 1.18 7.07
CA THR A 38 3.00 2.54 7.57
C THR A 38 3.90 3.51 6.82
N ILE A 39 3.35 4.60 6.27
CA ILE A 39 4.13 5.60 5.52
C ILE A 39 3.78 6.99 6.03
N TYR A 40 4.79 7.82 6.28
CA TYR A 40 4.61 9.23 6.59
C TYR A 40 5.21 10.08 5.47
N ARG A 41 4.45 11.08 5.00
CA ARG A 41 4.97 12.16 4.16
C ARG A 41 4.94 13.45 4.99
N PRO A 42 6.08 13.99 5.41
CA PRO A 42 6.12 15.31 6.04
C PRO A 42 5.51 16.39 5.14
N PRO A 43 4.85 17.43 5.68
CA PRO A 43 4.24 18.49 4.87
C PRO A 43 5.26 19.26 4.02
N CYS A 44 6.52 19.34 4.49
CA CYS A 44 7.63 19.94 3.74
C CYS A 44 8.20 19.03 2.64
N PHE A 45 7.83 17.75 2.61
CA PHE A 45 8.34 16.80 1.63
C PHE A 45 7.60 16.95 0.29
N PRO A 46 8.31 17.12 -0.84
CA PRO A 46 7.68 17.41 -2.12
C PRO A 46 6.70 16.31 -2.59
N PRO A 47 5.45 16.66 -2.96
CA PRO A 47 4.46 15.69 -3.46
C PRO A 47 4.95 14.82 -4.62
N ALA A 48 5.67 15.40 -5.58
CA ALA A 48 6.12 14.69 -6.77
C ALA A 48 7.14 13.60 -6.44
N ILE A 49 8.09 13.90 -5.55
CA ILE A 49 9.09 12.93 -5.09
C ILE A 49 8.39 11.82 -4.30
N PHE A 50 7.45 12.16 -3.41
CA PHE A 50 6.67 11.16 -2.68
C PHE A 50 5.93 10.22 -3.62
N MET A 51 5.26 10.75 -4.64
CA MET A 51 4.51 9.98 -5.63
C MET A 51 5.42 9.05 -6.45
N GLU A 52 6.61 9.50 -6.84
CA GLU A 52 7.59 8.67 -7.54
C GLU A 52 8.05 7.51 -6.65
N ARG A 53 8.45 7.81 -5.41
CA ARG A 53 8.93 6.79 -4.46
C ARG A 53 7.83 5.79 -4.09
N LEU A 54 6.60 6.25 -3.91
CA LEU A 54 5.44 5.39 -3.67
C LEU A 54 5.24 4.43 -4.84
N GLN A 55 5.26 4.91 -6.08
CA GLN A 55 5.11 4.07 -7.27
C GLN A 55 6.22 3.01 -7.41
N ASN A 56 7.45 3.32 -7.01
CA ASN A 56 8.53 2.34 -7.01
C ASN A 56 8.34 1.27 -5.92
N MET A 57 7.67 1.60 -4.83
CA MET A 57 7.42 0.71 -3.71
C MET A 57 6.26 -0.27 -3.96
N LEU A 58 5.17 0.19 -4.59
CA LEU A 58 3.93 -0.59 -4.77
C LEU A 58 4.15 -1.96 -5.45
N PRO A 59 4.97 -2.11 -6.52
CA PRO A 59 5.24 -3.40 -7.14
C PRO A 59 5.93 -4.43 -6.24
N LEU A 60 6.59 -3.98 -5.15
CA LEU A 60 7.28 -4.87 -4.22
C LEU A 60 6.32 -5.57 -3.25
N LEU A 61 5.06 -5.11 -3.17
CA LEU A 61 4.06 -5.57 -2.23
C LEU A 61 3.23 -6.73 -2.81
N GLN A 62 3.81 -7.92 -2.81
CA GLN A 62 3.23 -9.12 -3.46
C GLN A 62 2.16 -9.87 -2.63
N ASN A 63 2.00 -9.55 -1.34
CA ASN A 63 0.93 -10.09 -0.51
C ASN A 63 -0.23 -9.09 -0.45
N PRO A 64 -1.45 -9.52 -0.07
CA PRO A 64 -2.49 -8.59 0.37
C PRO A 64 -1.91 -7.58 1.35
N THR A 65 -2.10 -6.28 1.08
CA THR A 65 -1.37 -5.22 1.76
C THR A 65 -2.31 -4.15 2.29
N ILE A 66 -2.10 -3.76 3.53
CA ILE A 66 -2.71 -2.58 4.13
C ILE A 66 -1.63 -1.49 4.18
N ILE A 67 -1.88 -0.38 3.48
CA ILE A 67 -1.07 0.83 3.60
C ILE A 67 -1.84 1.79 4.48
N LEU A 68 -1.21 2.24 5.55
CA LEU A 68 -1.71 3.30 6.42
C LEU A 68 -0.68 4.42 6.50
N GLY A 69 -1.13 5.65 6.66
CA GLY A 69 -0.19 6.76 6.73
C GLY A 69 -0.82 8.12 6.74
N ASP A 70 -0.03 9.10 7.14
CA ASP A 70 -0.36 10.51 6.94
C ASP A 70 0.45 11.04 5.77
N PHE A 71 -0.25 11.35 4.68
CA PHE A 71 0.38 11.78 3.44
C PHE A 71 0.35 13.31 3.29
N ASN A 72 -0.24 14.04 4.25
CA ASN A 72 -0.44 15.48 4.17
C ASN A 72 -1.06 15.89 2.81
N PHE A 73 -2.07 15.12 2.38
CA PHE A 73 -2.92 15.42 1.22
C PHE A 73 -4.36 15.56 1.69
N ASP A 74 -5.03 16.62 1.26
CA ASP A 74 -6.46 16.82 1.53
C ASP A 74 -7.30 16.13 0.43
N LEU A 75 -7.47 14.82 0.56
CA LEU A 75 -8.15 14.00 -0.44
C LEU A 75 -9.68 14.16 -0.44
N LEU A 76 -10.24 14.69 0.65
CA LEU A 76 -11.67 14.99 0.72
C LEU A 76 -11.99 16.28 -0.03
N LYS A 77 -11.09 17.27 0.00
CA LYS A 77 -11.18 18.47 -0.83
C LYS A 77 -10.81 18.21 -2.29
N TYR A 78 -9.89 17.28 -2.53
CA TYR A 78 -9.40 16.93 -3.87
C TYR A 78 -9.64 15.43 -4.18
N PRO A 79 -10.89 15.03 -4.48
CA PRO A 79 -11.23 13.63 -4.73
C PRO A 79 -10.61 13.06 -6.01
N ASP A 80 -10.11 13.93 -6.91
CA ASP A 80 -9.42 13.55 -8.15
C ASP A 80 -7.88 13.58 -8.00
N HIS A 81 -7.36 13.62 -6.77
CA HIS A 81 -5.92 13.67 -6.54
C HIS A 81 -5.21 12.45 -7.16
N ALA A 82 -4.10 12.69 -7.85
CA ALA A 82 -3.38 11.66 -8.63
C ALA A 82 -3.00 10.41 -7.83
N ILE A 83 -2.81 10.55 -6.52
CA ILE A 83 -2.52 9.43 -5.62
C ILE A 83 -3.62 8.37 -5.60
N LEU A 84 -4.88 8.77 -5.70
CA LEU A 84 -6.00 7.83 -5.69
C LEU A 84 -6.00 7.00 -6.97
N THR A 85 -5.70 7.63 -8.10
CA THR A 85 -5.53 6.97 -9.39
C THR A 85 -4.37 5.97 -9.34
N VAL A 86 -3.20 6.38 -8.85
CA VAL A 86 -2.03 5.50 -8.71
C VAL A 86 -2.36 4.32 -7.80
N MET A 87 -2.86 4.57 -6.59
CA MET A 87 -3.20 3.51 -5.64
C MET A 87 -4.21 2.52 -6.25
N LYS A 88 -5.23 3.03 -6.95
CA LYS A 88 -6.22 2.20 -7.64
C LYS A 88 -5.63 1.36 -8.77
N GLN A 89 -4.68 1.89 -9.54
CA GLN A 89 -3.96 1.13 -10.58
C GLN A 89 -3.22 -0.08 -10.01
N PHE A 90 -2.76 0.00 -8.77
CA PHE A 90 -2.12 -1.10 -8.04
C PHE A 90 -3.11 -1.93 -7.18
N GLY A 91 -4.42 -1.81 -7.41
CA GLY A 91 -5.44 -2.61 -6.73
C GLY A 91 -5.79 -2.12 -5.31
N PHE A 92 -5.32 -0.95 -4.89
CA PHE A 92 -5.67 -0.38 -3.59
C PHE A 92 -6.99 0.38 -3.63
N LYS A 93 -7.76 0.24 -2.56
CA LYS A 93 -8.99 0.96 -2.30
C LYS A 93 -8.87 1.80 -1.03
N GLN A 94 -9.15 3.09 -1.13
CA GLN A 94 -9.28 3.98 0.01
C GLN A 94 -10.44 3.55 0.91
N GLN A 95 -10.15 3.41 2.21
CA GLN A 95 -11.15 3.05 3.23
C GLN A 95 -11.60 4.25 4.07
N VAL A 96 -10.77 5.31 4.16
CA VAL A 96 -11.12 6.53 4.90
C VAL A 96 -12.11 7.35 4.08
N GLN A 97 -13.34 7.49 4.59
CA GLN A 97 -14.43 8.23 3.94
C GLN A 97 -14.78 9.53 4.67
N THR A 98 -14.21 9.75 5.85
CA THR A 98 -14.47 10.91 6.71
C THR A 98 -13.14 11.53 7.12
N PRO A 99 -13.10 12.83 7.47
CA PRO A 99 -11.91 13.46 8.01
C PRO A 99 -11.38 12.67 9.22
N THR A 100 -10.07 12.57 9.34
CA THR A 100 -9.38 11.87 10.45
C THR A 100 -8.68 12.83 11.40
N THR A 101 -8.77 14.13 11.14
CA THR A 101 -8.34 15.22 12.02
C THR A 101 -9.43 16.30 12.08
N ASP A 102 -9.48 17.03 13.20
CA ASP A 102 -10.42 18.14 13.39
C ASP A 102 -10.18 19.31 12.41
N GLN A 103 -8.99 19.37 11.78
CA GLN A 103 -8.60 20.40 10.82
C GLN A 103 -8.74 19.97 9.35
N GLY A 104 -9.15 18.73 9.06
CA GLY A 104 -9.41 18.24 7.70
C GLY A 104 -8.25 17.50 7.03
N ASP A 105 -7.06 17.46 7.65
CA ASP A 105 -5.94 16.65 7.16
C ASP A 105 -6.32 15.16 7.21
N SER A 106 -6.12 14.47 6.09
CA SER A 106 -6.57 13.10 5.89
C SER A 106 -5.43 12.11 6.02
N GLN A 107 -5.50 11.26 7.05
CA GLN A 107 -4.81 9.98 7.08
C GLN A 107 -5.34 9.11 5.93
N LEU A 108 -4.44 8.53 5.13
CA LEU A 108 -4.79 7.57 4.11
C LEU A 108 -4.69 6.16 4.70
N ILE A 109 -5.81 5.44 4.72
CA ILE A 109 -5.84 3.99 4.88
C ILE A 109 -6.31 3.40 3.55
N CYS A 110 -5.43 2.63 2.93
CA CYS A 110 -5.66 1.91 1.70
C CYS A 110 -5.51 0.41 1.94
N GLN A 111 -6.48 -0.38 1.47
CA GLN A 111 -6.37 -1.83 1.43
C GLN A 111 -6.23 -2.27 -0.01
N GLY A 112 -5.16 -3.00 -0.33
CA GLY A 112 -4.91 -3.62 -1.62
C GLY A 112 -5.03 -5.12 -1.52
N GLN A 113 -5.76 -5.72 -2.46
CA GLN A 113 -5.70 -7.15 -2.73
C GLN A 113 -4.79 -7.35 -3.93
N VAL A 114 -3.87 -8.30 -3.84
CA VAL A 114 -3.09 -8.73 -5.01
C VAL A 114 -4.01 -9.64 -5.82
N GLU A 115 -4.88 -9.03 -6.61
CA GLU A 115 -5.54 -9.72 -7.71
C GLU A 115 -5.04 -9.08 -9.01
N ASP A 116 -4.34 -9.93 -9.79
CA ASP A 116 -3.84 -9.72 -11.14
C ASP A 116 -3.45 -8.28 -11.52
N ILE A 117 -2.17 -7.94 -11.34
CA ILE A 117 -1.57 -6.81 -12.05
C ILE A 117 -1.56 -7.18 -13.55
N PRO A 118 -2.40 -6.56 -14.41
CA PRO A 118 -2.41 -6.90 -15.82
C PRO A 118 -1.13 -6.35 -16.44
N GLY A 119 -0.22 -7.24 -16.86
CA GLY A 119 1.01 -6.87 -17.57
C GLY A 119 2.32 -7.37 -16.97
N LEU A 120 2.32 -8.10 -15.83
CA LEU A 120 3.53 -8.67 -15.22
C LEU A 120 3.74 -10.17 -15.52
N LEU A 121 2.88 -10.80 -16.32
CA LEU A 121 3.13 -12.12 -16.92
C LEU A 121 3.67 -11.95 -18.35
N GLY A 122 4.92 -11.48 -18.43
CA GLY A 122 5.71 -11.48 -19.66
C GLY A 122 6.26 -12.88 -19.93
N SER A 123 5.62 -13.58 -20.87
CA SER A 123 6.18 -14.62 -21.76
C SER A 123 7.17 -15.64 -21.17
N SER A 124 6.67 -16.82 -20.81
CA SER A 124 7.43 -18.06 -20.96
C SER A 124 6.53 -19.16 -21.53
N GLY A 125 6.11 -18.96 -22.78
CA GLY A 125 5.58 -20.01 -23.63
C GLY A 125 6.71 -20.54 -24.50
N ALA A 126 7.40 -21.58 -24.05
CA ALA A 126 8.33 -22.35 -24.87
C ALA A 126 7.55 -22.97 -26.04
N MET A 127 7.78 -22.48 -27.26
CA MET A 127 7.50 -23.26 -28.47
C MET A 127 8.65 -24.24 -28.67
N LEU A 128 8.43 -25.51 -28.32
CA LEU A 128 9.06 -26.62 -29.00
C LEU A 128 8.00 -27.21 -29.94
N GLN A 129 8.16 -26.98 -31.24
CA GLN A 129 7.57 -27.83 -32.27
C GLN A 129 8.72 -28.51 -33.01
N GLY A 130 8.51 -29.79 -33.29
CA GLY A 130 9.44 -30.66 -34.01
C GLY A 130 9.28 -30.57 -35.53
#